data_AF-A0A8H7ZGF4-F1
#
_entry.id   AF-A0A8H7ZGF4-F1
#
_cell.length_a   1.000
_cell.length_b   1.000
_cell.length_c   1.000
_cell.angle_alpha   90.00
_cell.angle_beta   90.00
_cell.angle_gamma   90.00
#
_symmetry.space_group_name_H-M   'P 1'
#
loop_
_entity.id
_entity.type
_entity.pdbx_description
1 polymer ?
#
loop_
_entity_poly.entity_id
_entity_poly.type
_entity_poly.pdbx_seq_one_letter_code
_entity_poly.pdbx_strand_id
1 'polypeptide(L)'
;MSHEQSKVVAVFFSEFNMKSGYKLLWSETANDMSLDGIEFKSFPSGIHDLQEATVFLSHEFGDKLLYGLSCFKQFAIDQNKSDDRDNLRMYSVGVICEPKQSDWKPNEFINNGWEYIEELKSILDSIEADTIGNYESGRDTNLDLAKIKKSLQRIGSGATLSIPGTEPNKGKHLLLNLPQMFEVLGPLVFSIYKQSLLRKNILIFNELQSTSKDNYSILSSFSYLLSILSVVPKSAKLPSPRFHSQQPLYNIGLNELSSKLLDKFQKSENGYIAVTSDEILKDHPVYDVGVEIGDTIKVFTREKVGIKATIRDYHKFQVLYSEFITENLDFTNNSNVSTNELNSISSRTDDDQVSIQSSRVNAKMYANISHKIDNEPLWWQHDAVEPVSWTESIWSAFSWFASAGQQLNIEEESPDLQLNKQIDLLDLLHVVGYFHQLTSKWLSYVEEAIDEEYNNTFDGSEDDQLINKVELHLSYQDMIDMELDPYSQQDVQFLKEFVMLYFQDRVESVDVGYNLSNICC
;
A
#
# COMPACT_ATOMS: atom_id res chain seq x y z
N MET A 1 9.17 18.79 -15.39
CA MET A 1 8.93 17.43 -14.89
C MET A 1 9.34 16.45 -15.97
N SER A 2 10.42 15.69 -15.79
CA SER A 2 10.77 14.58 -16.68
C SER A 2 10.25 13.28 -16.10
N HIS A 3 8.92 13.14 -16.05
CA HIS A 3 8.30 11.83 -15.83
C HIS A 3 8.36 11.09 -17.16
N GLU A 4 9.00 9.92 -17.17
CA GLU A 4 9.04 9.07 -18.36
C GLU A 4 7.76 8.21 -18.36
N GLN A 5 7.05 8.19 -19.48
CA GLN A 5 5.77 7.49 -19.58
C GLN A 5 5.95 5.98 -19.42
N SER A 6 4.98 5.32 -18.80
CA SER A 6 4.92 3.87 -18.72
C SER A 6 5.04 3.22 -20.10
N LYS A 7 5.99 2.30 -20.27
CA LYS A 7 6.20 1.56 -21.52
C LYS A 7 5.12 0.51 -21.70
N VAL A 8 4.07 0.84 -22.45
CA VAL A 8 3.02 -0.11 -22.81
C VAL A 8 3.62 -1.23 -23.67
N VAL A 9 3.21 -2.47 -23.42
CA VAL A 9 3.61 -3.70 -24.12
C VAL A 9 2.41 -4.52 -24.59
N ALA A 10 1.22 -4.28 -24.05
CA ALA A 10 0.00 -4.83 -24.61
C ALA A 10 -1.17 -3.86 -24.43
N VAL A 11 -2.12 -3.91 -25.35
CA VAL A 11 -3.43 -3.27 -25.24
C VAL A 11 -4.48 -4.34 -25.52
N PHE A 12 -5.55 -4.36 -24.75
CA PHE A 12 -6.61 -5.34 -24.91
C PHE A 12 -7.99 -4.70 -24.76
N PHE A 13 -8.97 -5.33 -25.40
CA PHE A 13 -10.37 -4.98 -25.35
C PHE A 13 -11.19 -6.25 -25.16
N SER A 14 -11.99 -6.25 -24.10
CA SER A 14 -12.75 -7.41 -23.66
C SER A 14 -14.22 -7.04 -23.43
N GLU A 15 -15.08 -8.02 -23.61
CA GLU A 15 -16.53 -7.93 -23.42
C GLU A 15 -16.97 -9.04 -22.45
N PHE A 16 -17.88 -8.70 -21.56
CA PHE A 16 -18.66 -9.70 -20.85
C PHE A 16 -20.02 -9.88 -21.54
N ASN A 17 -20.25 -11.08 -22.08
CA ASN A 17 -21.51 -11.42 -22.71
C ASN A 17 -22.26 -12.43 -21.83
N MET A 18 -23.51 -12.14 -21.48
CA MET A 18 -24.28 -12.97 -20.54
C MET A 18 -24.50 -14.42 -21.00
N LYS A 19 -24.44 -14.71 -22.31
CA LYS A 19 -24.64 -16.06 -22.87
C LYS A 19 -23.33 -16.82 -23.02
N SER A 20 -22.25 -16.13 -23.38
CA SER A 20 -20.96 -16.76 -23.70
C SER A 20 -19.85 -16.52 -22.67
N GLY A 21 -20.12 -15.74 -21.62
CA GLY A 21 -19.14 -15.34 -20.62
C GLY A 21 -18.18 -14.27 -21.12
N TYR A 22 -17.00 -14.23 -20.49
CA TYR A 22 -15.89 -13.31 -20.79
C TYR A 22 -15.27 -13.63 -22.15
N LYS A 23 -15.03 -12.59 -22.95
CA LYS A 23 -14.42 -12.69 -24.26
C LYS A 23 -13.40 -11.59 -24.48
N LEU A 24 -12.20 -11.96 -24.89
CA LEU A 24 -11.23 -11.04 -25.47
C LEU A 24 -11.63 -10.75 -26.92
N LEU A 25 -12.11 -9.53 -27.20
CA LEU A 25 -12.55 -9.12 -28.54
C LEU A 25 -11.38 -8.70 -29.43
N TRP A 26 -10.37 -8.05 -28.84
CA TRP A 26 -9.20 -7.60 -29.56
C TRP A 26 -8.02 -7.43 -28.61
N SER A 27 -6.81 -7.68 -29.11
CA SER A 27 -5.58 -7.37 -28.40
C SER A 27 -4.45 -7.07 -29.38
N GLU A 28 -3.52 -6.23 -28.97
CA GLU A 28 -2.25 -5.98 -29.64
C GLU A 28 -1.13 -6.09 -28.62
N THR A 29 -0.15 -6.96 -28.89
CA THR A 29 0.94 -7.27 -27.97
C THR A 29 2.28 -7.02 -28.65
N ALA A 30 3.23 -6.50 -27.89
CA ALA A 30 4.63 -6.48 -28.25
C ALA A 30 5.23 -7.87 -27.94
N ASN A 31 6.04 -8.40 -28.87
CA ASN A 31 6.77 -9.67 -28.72
C ASN A 31 5.90 -10.93 -28.53
N ASP A 32 4.71 -10.98 -29.15
CA ASP A 32 3.81 -12.15 -29.11
C ASP A 32 3.53 -12.69 -27.68
N MET A 33 3.37 -11.76 -26.74
CA MET A 33 3.00 -12.08 -25.35
C MET A 33 1.64 -12.78 -25.28
N SER A 34 1.55 -13.85 -24.48
CA SER A 34 0.27 -14.47 -24.13
C SER A 34 -0.47 -13.62 -23.11
N LEU A 35 -1.74 -13.33 -23.39
CA LEU A 35 -2.67 -12.62 -22.52
C LEU A 35 -3.69 -13.58 -21.91
N ASP A 36 -3.32 -14.84 -21.73
CA ASP A 36 -4.25 -15.88 -21.27
C ASP A 36 -4.84 -15.49 -19.91
N GLY A 37 -6.16 -15.39 -19.87
CA GLY A 37 -6.93 -15.07 -18.66
C GLY A 37 -7.00 -13.59 -18.31
N ILE A 38 -6.51 -12.67 -19.16
CA ILE A 38 -6.63 -11.23 -18.94
C ILE A 38 -8.09 -10.77 -18.88
N GLU A 39 -8.96 -11.44 -19.65
CA GLU A 39 -10.40 -11.20 -19.68
C GLU A 39 -11.05 -11.48 -18.33
N PHE A 40 -10.48 -12.33 -17.48
CA PHE A 40 -11.02 -12.55 -16.14
C PHE A 40 -10.49 -11.52 -15.14
N LYS A 41 -9.23 -11.07 -15.30
CA LYS A 41 -8.64 -10.01 -14.45
C LYS A 41 -9.30 -8.66 -14.66
N SER A 42 -9.80 -8.43 -15.88
CA SER A 42 -10.47 -7.18 -16.28
C SER A 42 -11.87 -7.03 -15.66
N PHE A 43 -12.46 -8.12 -15.17
CA PHE A 43 -13.80 -8.13 -14.57
C PHE A 43 -13.78 -8.87 -13.23
N PRO A 44 -13.21 -8.28 -12.17
CA PRO A 44 -13.28 -8.83 -10.83
C PRO A 44 -14.72 -9.07 -10.37
N SER A 45 -14.89 -10.00 -9.43
CA SER A 45 -16.20 -10.28 -8.82
C SER A 45 -16.81 -9.01 -8.24
N GLY A 46 -18.12 -8.80 -8.46
CA GLY A 46 -18.83 -7.60 -8.02
C GLY A 46 -18.64 -6.34 -8.87
N ILE A 47 -17.80 -6.35 -9.93
CA ILE A 47 -17.61 -5.15 -10.77
C ILE A 47 -18.88 -4.71 -11.51
N HIS A 48 -19.82 -5.63 -11.74
CA HIS A 48 -21.07 -5.40 -12.45
C HIS A 48 -22.08 -4.55 -11.66
N ASP A 49 -21.82 -4.28 -10.37
CA ASP A 49 -22.63 -3.35 -9.58
C ASP A 49 -22.27 -1.87 -9.85
N LEU A 50 -21.11 -1.62 -10.49
CA LEU A 50 -20.61 -0.28 -10.80
C LEU A 50 -20.88 0.10 -12.25
N GLN A 51 -21.19 1.36 -12.54
CA GLN A 51 -21.31 1.82 -13.94
C GLN A 51 -19.95 1.92 -14.63
N GLU A 52 -18.93 2.36 -13.90
CA GLU A 52 -17.56 2.46 -14.35
C GLU A 52 -16.60 2.10 -13.23
N ALA A 53 -15.45 1.50 -13.58
CA ALA A 53 -14.41 1.15 -12.61
C ALA A 53 -13.04 1.10 -13.28
N THR A 54 -11.98 1.31 -12.49
CA THR A 54 -10.58 1.17 -12.92
C THR A 54 -9.91 0.14 -12.05
N VAL A 55 -9.43 -0.94 -12.66
CA VAL A 55 -8.82 -2.08 -11.97
C VAL A 55 -7.34 -2.12 -12.35
N PHE A 56 -6.46 -2.06 -11.35
CA PHE A 56 -5.04 -2.33 -11.57
C PHE A 56 -4.78 -3.82 -11.47
N LEU A 57 -3.89 -4.31 -12.32
CA LEU A 57 -3.66 -5.74 -12.51
C LEU A 57 -2.18 -6.03 -12.67
N SER A 58 -1.80 -7.26 -12.34
CA SER A 58 -0.48 -7.80 -12.60
C SER A 58 -0.57 -8.98 -13.55
N HIS A 59 0.42 -9.16 -14.42
CA HIS A 59 0.41 -10.22 -15.43
C HIS A 59 1.77 -10.91 -15.50
N GLU A 60 1.78 -12.24 -15.52
CA GLU A 60 3.01 -13.01 -15.63
C GLU A 60 3.37 -13.22 -17.11
N PHE A 61 4.59 -12.87 -17.48
CA PHE A 61 5.14 -13.22 -18.79
C PHE A 61 6.55 -13.80 -18.63
N GLY A 62 6.66 -15.12 -18.80
CA GLY A 62 7.90 -15.84 -18.51
C GLY A 62 8.25 -15.73 -17.03
N ASP A 63 9.46 -15.27 -16.73
CA ASP A 63 9.91 -15.01 -15.35
C ASP A 63 9.68 -13.56 -14.87
N LYS A 64 9.08 -12.71 -15.71
CA LYS A 64 8.85 -11.30 -15.40
C LYS A 64 7.41 -11.06 -14.97
N LEU A 65 7.24 -10.22 -13.95
CA LEU A 65 5.96 -9.67 -13.56
C LEU A 65 5.75 -8.34 -14.28
N LEU A 66 4.64 -8.20 -14.98
CA LEU A 66 4.21 -7.00 -15.67
C LEU A 66 3.05 -6.37 -14.92
N TYR A 67 2.88 -5.06 -15.11
CA TYR A 67 1.84 -4.28 -14.47
C TYR A 67 0.94 -3.64 -15.49
N GLY A 68 -0.33 -3.45 -15.15
CA GLY A 68 -1.27 -2.84 -16.06
C GLY A 68 -2.51 -2.36 -15.35
N LEU A 69 -3.44 -1.88 -16.15
CA LEU A 69 -4.76 -1.52 -15.68
C LEU A 69 -5.80 -1.75 -16.76
N SER A 70 -7.04 -1.90 -16.32
CA SER A 70 -8.22 -2.00 -17.17
C SER A 70 -9.29 -1.04 -16.68
N CYS A 71 -9.86 -0.27 -17.59
CA CYS A 71 -11.06 0.52 -17.36
C CYS A 71 -12.27 -0.31 -17.80
N PHE A 72 -13.28 -0.38 -16.95
CA PHE A 72 -14.54 -1.06 -17.17
C PHE A 72 -15.66 -0.03 -17.28
N LYS A 73 -16.62 -0.29 -18.17
CA LYS A 73 -17.87 0.47 -18.27
C LYS A 73 -19.03 -0.46 -18.62
N GLN A 74 -20.17 -0.21 -17.99
CA GLN A 74 -21.44 -0.80 -18.37
C GLN A 74 -22.51 0.26 -18.68
N PHE A 75 -23.35 -0.05 -19.66
CA PHE A 75 -24.45 0.83 -20.08
C PHE A 75 -25.57 0.02 -20.76
N ALA A 76 -26.79 0.53 -20.69
CA ALA A 76 -27.94 -0.03 -21.38
C ALA A 76 -28.11 0.62 -22.76
N ILE A 77 -28.43 -0.17 -23.80
CA ILE A 77 -28.63 0.35 -25.16
C ILE A 77 -29.94 1.16 -25.25
N ASP A 78 -31.01 0.65 -24.65
CA ASP A 78 -32.32 1.31 -24.52
C ASP A 78 -32.57 1.69 -23.07
N GLN A 79 -32.57 2.99 -22.77
CA GLN A 79 -32.80 3.50 -21.43
C GLN A 79 -34.21 3.16 -20.89
N ASN A 80 -35.17 2.86 -21.76
CA ASN A 80 -36.54 2.49 -21.34
C ASN A 80 -36.68 1.00 -20.97
N LYS A 81 -35.63 0.20 -21.17
CA LYS A 81 -35.59 -1.24 -20.87
C LYS A 81 -34.36 -1.58 -20.02
N SER A 82 -34.12 -0.82 -18.96
CA SER A 82 -32.99 -1.05 -18.03
C SER A 82 -32.95 -2.47 -17.46
N ASP A 83 -34.10 -3.13 -17.35
CA ASP A 83 -34.23 -4.45 -16.71
C ASP A 83 -33.99 -5.61 -17.69
N ASP A 84 -33.87 -5.34 -18.99
CA ASP A 84 -33.64 -6.37 -19.99
C ASP A 84 -32.16 -6.75 -20.05
N ARG A 85 -31.86 -7.99 -19.70
CA ARG A 85 -30.50 -8.51 -19.63
C ARG A 85 -29.78 -8.48 -20.98
N ASP A 86 -30.51 -8.67 -22.08
CA ASP A 86 -29.91 -8.61 -23.43
C ASP A 86 -29.60 -7.16 -23.88
N ASN A 87 -30.10 -6.15 -23.15
CA ASN A 87 -29.92 -4.72 -23.40
C ASN A 87 -28.66 -4.14 -22.72
N LEU A 88 -28.10 -4.85 -21.74
CA LEU A 88 -26.93 -4.41 -21.00
C LEU A 88 -25.64 -4.78 -21.75
N ARG A 89 -24.76 -3.80 -21.91
CA ARG A 89 -23.42 -3.99 -22.48
C ARG A 89 -22.37 -3.73 -21.41
N MET A 90 -21.36 -4.60 -21.37
CA MET A 90 -20.28 -4.56 -20.41
C MET A 90 -18.96 -4.71 -21.17
N TYR A 91 -18.15 -3.66 -21.13
CA TYR A 91 -16.89 -3.60 -21.86
C TYR A 91 -15.75 -3.22 -20.94
N SER A 92 -14.57 -3.73 -21.26
CA SER A 92 -13.34 -3.33 -20.60
C SER A 92 -12.20 -3.14 -21.59
N VAL A 93 -11.49 -2.03 -21.47
CA VAL A 93 -10.29 -1.69 -22.24
C VAL A 93 -9.14 -1.56 -21.26
N GLY A 94 -8.01 -2.19 -21.54
CA GLY A 94 -6.84 -2.09 -20.67
C GLY A 94 -5.51 -2.13 -21.40
N VAL A 95 -4.47 -1.83 -20.62
CA VAL A 95 -3.07 -1.79 -21.05
C VAL A 95 -2.21 -2.60 -20.08
N ILE A 96 -1.16 -3.23 -20.61
CA ILE A 96 -0.07 -3.83 -19.85
C ILE A 96 1.20 -3.05 -20.16
N CYS A 97 2.00 -2.78 -19.15
CA CYS A 97 3.24 -2.05 -19.18
C CYS A 97 4.40 -2.92 -18.68
N GLU A 98 5.58 -2.72 -19.27
CA GLU A 98 6.82 -3.31 -18.77
C GLU A 98 7.36 -2.44 -17.64
N PRO A 99 7.62 -3.01 -16.45
CA PRO A 99 8.24 -2.26 -15.37
C PRO A 99 9.63 -1.80 -15.81
N LYS A 100 9.90 -0.50 -15.66
CA LYS A 100 11.22 0.04 -15.92
C LYS A 100 12.12 -0.25 -14.73
N GLN A 101 13.22 -0.96 -14.97
CA GLN A 101 14.19 -1.28 -13.93
C GLN A 101 14.68 0.00 -13.24
N SER A 102 14.62 0.01 -11.91
CA SER A 102 14.95 1.17 -11.09
C SER A 102 15.79 0.76 -9.88
N ASP A 103 16.71 1.63 -9.46
CA ASP A 103 17.48 1.44 -8.24
C ASP A 103 16.58 1.42 -6.99
N TRP A 104 15.42 2.07 -7.05
CA TRP A 104 14.37 2.01 -6.05
C TRP A 104 13.19 1.22 -6.62
N LYS A 105 12.97 0.02 -6.09
CA LYS A 105 11.97 -0.92 -6.60
C LYS A 105 10.54 -0.37 -6.68
N PRO A 106 10.04 0.47 -5.76
CA PRO A 106 8.68 0.99 -5.88
C PRO A 106 8.41 1.80 -7.15
N ASN A 107 9.42 2.43 -7.76
CA ASN A 107 9.23 3.06 -9.08
C ASN A 107 8.91 2.06 -10.19
N GLU A 108 9.24 0.78 -10.01
CA GLU A 108 8.87 -0.25 -10.97
C GLU A 108 7.36 -0.51 -10.93
N PHE A 109 6.77 -0.46 -9.73
CA PHE A 109 5.37 -0.79 -9.48
C PHE A 109 4.40 0.27 -10.03
N ILE A 110 4.80 1.55 -10.00
CA ILE A 110 3.98 2.65 -10.51
C ILE A 110 3.90 2.68 -12.04
N ASN A 111 4.76 1.96 -12.76
CA ASN A 111 4.74 1.86 -14.23
C ASN A 111 3.63 0.90 -14.70
N ASN A 112 2.39 1.17 -14.30
CA ASN A 112 1.20 0.36 -14.55
C ASN A 112 0.26 1.00 -15.59
N GLY A 113 0.66 2.13 -16.17
CA GLY A 113 -0.12 2.83 -17.20
C GLY A 113 -1.20 3.78 -16.66
N TRP A 114 -1.14 4.19 -15.40
CA TRP A 114 -2.08 5.14 -14.79
C TRP A 114 -2.23 6.45 -15.60
N GLU A 115 -1.23 6.81 -16.41
CA GLU A 115 -1.29 7.98 -17.30
C GLU A 115 -2.38 7.87 -18.37
N TYR A 116 -2.76 6.64 -18.74
CA TYR A 116 -3.70 6.37 -19.84
C TYR A 116 -5.16 6.22 -19.38
N ILE A 117 -5.45 6.34 -18.07
CA ILE A 117 -6.81 6.11 -17.52
C ILE A 117 -7.86 6.97 -18.25
N GLU A 118 -7.60 8.26 -18.45
CA GLU A 118 -8.56 9.16 -19.12
C GLU A 118 -8.77 8.82 -20.59
N GLU A 119 -7.70 8.41 -21.28
CA GLU A 119 -7.78 8.03 -22.68
C GLU A 119 -8.60 6.74 -22.83
N LEU A 120 -8.38 5.76 -21.95
CA LEU A 120 -9.13 4.50 -21.94
C LEU A 120 -10.61 4.72 -21.60
N LYS A 121 -10.91 5.58 -20.63
CA LYS A 121 -12.30 5.98 -20.32
C LYS A 121 -12.95 6.71 -21.50
N SER A 122 -12.25 7.64 -22.15
CA SER A 122 -12.78 8.35 -23.33
C SER A 122 -13.08 7.42 -24.51
N ILE A 123 -12.30 6.34 -24.68
CA ILE A 123 -12.58 5.30 -25.69
C ILE A 123 -13.87 4.57 -25.33
N LEU A 124 -14.07 4.19 -24.07
CA LEU A 124 -15.31 3.55 -23.60
C LEU A 124 -16.53 4.47 -23.77
N ASP A 125 -16.39 5.77 -23.47
CA ASP A 125 -17.45 6.77 -23.68
C ASP A 125 -17.82 6.90 -25.17
N SER A 126 -16.81 6.86 -26.04
CA SER A 126 -17.03 6.89 -27.49
C SER A 126 -17.76 5.63 -27.98
N ILE A 127 -17.43 4.46 -27.42
CA ILE A 127 -18.09 3.19 -27.73
C ILE A 127 -19.56 3.22 -27.29
N GLU A 128 -19.84 3.74 -26.09
CA GLU A 128 -21.20 3.92 -25.59
C GLU A 128 -22.01 4.83 -26.52
N ALA A 129 -21.49 6.03 -26.81
CA ALA A 129 -22.18 7.00 -27.66
C ALA A 129 -22.46 6.46 -29.06
N ASP A 130 -21.49 5.77 -29.68
CA ASP A 130 -21.67 5.14 -30.99
C ASP A 130 -22.72 4.01 -30.94
N THR A 131 -22.72 3.20 -29.88
CA THR A 131 -23.65 2.06 -29.73
C THR A 131 -25.09 2.55 -29.55
N ILE A 132 -25.31 3.53 -28.67
CA ILE A 132 -26.62 4.13 -28.43
C ILE A 132 -27.11 4.86 -29.69
N GLY A 133 -26.25 5.68 -30.32
CA GLY A 133 -26.62 6.42 -31.52
C GLY A 133 -26.96 5.53 -32.72
N ASN A 134 -26.30 4.38 -32.87
CA ASN A 134 -26.65 3.39 -33.89
C ASN A 134 -28.00 2.75 -33.64
N TYR A 135 -28.32 2.41 -32.37
CA TYR A 135 -29.62 1.88 -32.00
C TYR A 135 -30.75 2.88 -32.27
N GLU A 136 -30.60 4.14 -31.85
CA GLU A 136 -31.58 5.21 -32.10
C GLU A 136 -31.78 5.46 -33.60
N SER A 137 -30.73 5.30 -34.41
CA SER A 137 -30.77 5.45 -35.87
C SER A 137 -31.31 4.21 -36.60
N GLY A 138 -31.67 3.14 -35.89
CA GLY A 138 -32.11 1.86 -36.47
C GLY A 138 -31.03 1.14 -37.28
N ARG A 139 -29.75 1.45 -37.03
CA ARG A 139 -28.59 0.79 -37.64
C ARG A 139 -28.15 -0.40 -36.79
N ASP A 140 -27.32 -1.25 -37.39
CA ASP A 140 -26.70 -2.37 -36.69
C ASP A 140 -25.86 -1.85 -35.51
N THR A 141 -26.02 -2.45 -34.33
CA THR A 141 -25.32 -2.09 -33.08
C THR A 141 -24.01 -2.84 -32.92
N ASN A 142 -23.59 -3.61 -33.93
CA ASN A 142 -22.29 -4.26 -33.96
C ASN A 142 -21.13 -3.25 -33.83
N LEU A 143 -20.15 -3.59 -33.00
CA LEU A 143 -18.97 -2.77 -32.73
C LEU A 143 -18.12 -2.63 -33.99
N ASP A 144 -17.77 -1.39 -34.36
CA ASP A 144 -16.75 -1.13 -35.38
C ASP A 144 -15.35 -1.33 -34.77
N LEU A 145 -14.93 -2.60 -34.72
CA LEU A 145 -13.63 -3.00 -34.21
C LEU A 145 -12.47 -2.33 -34.96
N ALA A 146 -12.65 -1.90 -36.21
CA ALA A 146 -11.59 -1.22 -36.96
C ALA A 146 -11.36 0.21 -36.45
N LYS A 147 -12.44 0.93 -36.10
CA LYS A 147 -12.37 2.26 -35.46
C LYS A 147 -11.77 2.16 -34.07
N ILE A 148 -12.23 1.20 -33.25
CA ILE A 148 -11.71 0.97 -31.89
C ILE A 148 -10.22 0.59 -31.95
N LYS A 149 -9.84 -0.32 -32.84
CA LYS A 149 -8.44 -0.68 -33.10
C LYS A 149 -7.61 0.54 -33.42
N LYS A 150 -8.05 1.43 -34.31
CA LYS A 150 -7.30 2.64 -34.66
C LYS A 150 -7.12 3.59 -33.47
N SER A 151 -8.12 3.70 -32.59
CA SER A 151 -8.02 4.49 -31.36
C SER A 151 -7.05 3.87 -30.36
N LEU A 152 -7.13 2.55 -30.14
CA LEU A 152 -6.24 1.81 -29.23
C LEU A 152 -4.80 1.76 -29.75
N GLN A 153 -4.62 1.69 -31.07
CA GLN A 153 -3.32 1.79 -31.71
C GLN A 153 -2.65 3.15 -31.51
N ARG A 154 -3.39 4.22 -31.18
CA ARG A 154 -2.76 5.51 -30.82
C ARG A 154 -2.11 5.46 -29.44
N ILE A 155 -2.67 4.68 -28.52
CA ILE A 155 -2.05 4.34 -27.23
C ILE A 155 -0.89 3.35 -27.46
N GLY A 156 -0.99 2.58 -28.56
CA GLY A 156 -0.15 1.42 -28.90
C GLY A 156 0.79 1.52 -30.12
N SER A 157 1.22 2.67 -30.64
CA SER A 157 2.16 2.73 -31.80
C SER A 157 3.62 3.09 -31.49
N GLY A 158 4.55 2.13 -31.71
CA GLY A 158 6.03 2.32 -31.75
C GLY A 158 6.86 1.23 -31.03
N ALA A 159 8.05 0.88 -31.55
CA ALA A 159 8.99 -0.09 -30.93
C ALA A 159 9.37 0.23 -29.46
N THR A 160 9.14 1.48 -29.07
CA THR A 160 8.74 1.97 -27.75
C THR A 160 7.54 2.87 -28.01
N LEU A 161 6.44 2.67 -27.28
CA LEU A 161 5.18 3.37 -27.48
C LEU A 161 5.30 4.83 -27.03
N SER A 162 5.73 5.71 -27.93
CA SER A 162 5.81 7.14 -27.68
C SER A 162 4.47 7.80 -28.02
N ILE A 163 3.67 8.10 -27.01
CA ILE A 163 2.45 8.90 -27.14
C ILE A 163 2.88 10.35 -27.44
N PRO A 164 2.37 10.98 -28.52
CA PRO A 164 2.51 12.41 -28.69
C PRO A 164 1.60 13.13 -27.69
N GLY A 165 2.19 13.67 -26.62
CA GLY A 165 1.69 14.91 -26.02
C GLY A 165 0.53 14.85 -25.02
N THR A 166 0.28 13.73 -24.34
CA THR A 166 -0.55 13.77 -23.13
C THR A 166 0.38 14.04 -21.95
N GLU A 167 0.43 15.29 -21.48
CA GLU A 167 1.01 15.54 -20.15
C GLU A 167 0.18 14.70 -19.16
N PRO A 168 0.80 13.80 -18.37
CA PRO A 168 0.06 13.00 -17.43
C PRO A 168 -0.72 13.94 -16.52
N ASN A 169 -2.01 13.66 -16.31
CA ASN A 169 -2.81 14.43 -15.37
C ASN A 169 -2.23 14.17 -13.97
N LYS A 170 -1.36 15.06 -13.52
CA LYS A 170 -0.59 14.95 -12.28
C LYS A 170 -1.48 14.72 -11.06
N GLY A 171 -2.77 15.08 -11.14
CA GLY A 171 -3.79 14.85 -10.14
C GLY A 171 -4.26 13.39 -9.98
N LYS A 172 -3.74 12.42 -10.75
CA LYS A 172 -4.12 11.00 -10.66
C LYS A 172 -2.99 10.06 -10.23
N HIS A 173 -1.87 10.60 -9.76
CA HIS A 173 -0.78 9.79 -9.24
C HIS A 173 -1.21 9.00 -7.98
N LEU A 174 -0.85 7.72 -7.87
CA LEU A 174 -1.31 6.85 -6.77
C LEU A 174 -0.92 7.37 -5.37
N LEU A 175 0.19 8.11 -5.25
CA LEU A 175 0.57 8.76 -3.98
C LEU A 175 -0.47 9.73 -3.44
N LEU A 176 -1.26 10.37 -4.30
CA LEU A 176 -2.28 11.33 -3.89
C LEU A 176 -3.43 10.67 -3.11
N ASN A 177 -3.54 9.34 -3.18
CA ASN A 177 -4.52 8.58 -2.42
C ASN A 177 -4.04 8.28 -0.97
N LEU A 178 -2.86 8.75 -0.57
CA LEU A 178 -2.32 8.54 0.78
C LEU A 178 -3.24 9.10 1.89
N PRO A 179 -3.79 10.32 1.80
CA PRO A 179 -4.76 10.81 2.78
C PRO A 179 -5.99 9.92 2.89
N GLN A 180 -6.52 9.47 1.75
CA GLN A 180 -7.67 8.57 1.71
C GLN A 180 -7.35 7.19 2.30
N MET A 181 -6.13 6.69 2.13
CA MET A 181 -5.67 5.46 2.78
C MET A 181 -5.68 5.59 4.30
N PHE A 182 -5.20 6.72 4.83
CA PHE A 182 -5.22 6.99 6.26
C PHE A 182 -6.63 7.17 6.80
N GLU A 183 -7.52 7.82 6.05
CA GLU A 183 -8.93 7.97 6.41
C GLU A 183 -9.64 6.60 6.47
N VAL A 184 -9.44 5.75 5.45
CA VAL A 184 -10.10 4.44 5.37
C VAL A 184 -9.52 3.48 6.40
N LEU A 185 -8.20 3.25 6.41
CA LEU A 185 -7.56 2.27 7.28
C LEU A 185 -7.45 2.74 8.74
N GLY A 186 -7.49 4.05 8.98
CA GLY A 186 -7.37 4.62 10.31
C GLY A 186 -6.07 4.22 11.02
N PRO A 187 -6.10 3.97 12.34
CA PRO A 187 -4.93 3.57 13.11
C PRO A 187 -4.29 2.26 12.66
N LEU A 188 -5.06 1.38 11.99
CA LEU A 188 -4.60 0.07 11.52
C LEU A 188 -3.52 0.17 10.43
N VAL A 189 -3.28 1.36 9.84
CA VAL A 189 -2.14 1.60 8.94
C VAL A 189 -0.84 1.14 9.58
N PHE A 190 -0.63 1.42 10.88
CA PHE A 190 0.60 1.00 11.59
C PHE A 190 0.68 -0.51 11.77
N SER A 191 -0.43 -1.16 12.12
CA SER A 191 -0.51 -2.62 12.24
C SER A 191 -0.21 -3.30 10.90
N ILE A 192 -0.81 -2.83 9.81
CA ILE A 192 -0.59 -3.37 8.47
C ILE A 192 0.86 -3.10 8.03
N TYR A 193 1.40 -1.91 8.27
CA TYR A 193 2.80 -1.57 8.00
C TYR A 193 3.79 -2.51 8.71
N LYS A 194 3.56 -2.81 10.00
CA LYS A 194 4.35 -3.80 10.75
C LYS A 194 4.29 -5.18 10.08
N GLN A 195 3.10 -5.65 9.70
CA GLN A 195 2.95 -6.93 8.97
C GLN A 195 3.61 -6.91 7.58
N SER A 196 3.60 -5.77 6.89
CA SER A 196 4.31 -5.58 5.62
C SER A 196 5.82 -5.69 5.77
N LEU A 197 6.37 -5.14 6.86
CA LEU A 197 7.80 -5.27 7.20
C LEU A 197 8.18 -6.70 7.57
N LEU A 198 7.28 -7.48 8.16
CA LEU A 198 7.46 -8.91 8.38
C LEU A 198 7.33 -9.77 7.11
N ARG A 199 7.13 -9.13 5.94
CA ARG A 199 7.01 -9.78 4.62
C ARG A 199 5.91 -10.85 4.59
N LYS A 200 4.83 -10.66 5.35
CA LYS A 200 3.63 -11.50 5.32
C LYS A 200 2.87 -11.32 4.00
N ASN A 201 2.15 -12.34 3.56
CA ASN A 201 1.22 -12.21 2.44
C ASN A 201 -0.05 -11.48 2.90
N ILE A 202 -0.26 -10.25 2.43
CA ILE A 202 -1.37 -9.38 2.84
C ILE A 202 -2.41 -9.35 1.74
N LEU A 203 -3.64 -9.70 2.08
CA LEU A 203 -4.79 -9.66 1.17
C LEU A 203 -5.87 -8.72 1.70
N ILE A 204 -6.18 -7.69 0.91
CA ILE A 204 -7.20 -6.68 1.21
C ILE A 204 -8.51 -7.13 0.55
N PHE A 205 -9.53 -7.38 1.36
CA PHE A 205 -10.86 -7.77 0.93
C PHE A 205 -11.74 -6.54 0.76
N ASN A 206 -12.24 -6.33 -0.46
CA ASN A 206 -13.18 -5.29 -0.79
C ASN A 206 -14.61 -5.77 -0.52
N GLU A 207 -15.17 -5.42 0.64
CA GLU A 207 -16.55 -5.78 1.04
C GLU A 207 -17.49 -4.58 1.07
N LEU A 208 -17.05 -3.43 0.55
CA LEU A 208 -17.87 -2.23 0.43
C LEU A 208 -19.06 -2.53 -0.49
N GLN A 209 -20.21 -2.84 0.12
CA GLN A 209 -21.44 -3.09 -0.60
C GLN A 209 -21.93 -1.80 -1.24
N SER A 210 -22.00 -1.80 -2.57
CA SER A 210 -22.93 -0.99 -3.35
C SER A 210 -22.82 0.54 -3.18
N THR A 211 -21.62 1.11 -3.07
CA THR A 211 -21.44 2.53 -3.37
C THR A 211 -21.25 2.70 -4.88
N SER A 212 -21.92 3.68 -5.48
CA SER A 212 -21.79 4.00 -6.92
C SER A 212 -20.42 4.58 -7.31
N LYS A 213 -19.40 4.42 -6.46
CA LYS A 213 -18.05 4.96 -6.60
C LYS A 213 -17.06 3.83 -6.86
N ASP A 214 -16.07 4.12 -7.69
CA ASP A 214 -14.99 3.20 -8.06
C ASP A 214 -14.03 2.94 -6.88
N ASN A 215 -14.30 1.91 -6.10
CA ASN A 215 -13.45 1.50 -4.97
C ASN A 215 -12.23 0.69 -5.41
N TYR A 216 -12.26 0.07 -6.60
CA TYR A 216 -11.18 -0.80 -7.09
C TYR A 216 -9.88 -0.04 -7.28
N SER A 217 -9.96 1.15 -7.88
CA SER A 217 -8.80 2.02 -8.12
C SER A 217 -8.15 2.47 -6.81
N ILE A 218 -8.97 2.88 -5.85
CA ILE A 218 -8.52 3.35 -4.53
C ILE A 218 -7.85 2.22 -3.75
N LEU A 219 -8.51 1.07 -3.62
CA LEU A 219 -7.94 -0.06 -2.87
C LEU A 219 -6.68 -0.62 -3.53
N SER A 220 -6.65 -0.66 -4.86
CA SER A 220 -5.43 -1.04 -5.60
C SER A 220 -4.28 -0.07 -5.33
N SER A 221 -4.58 1.23 -5.16
CA SER A 221 -3.56 2.19 -4.76
C SER A 221 -3.02 1.92 -3.35
N PHE A 222 -3.82 1.40 -2.42
CA PHE A 222 -3.35 1.04 -1.07
C PHE A 222 -2.30 -0.06 -1.11
N SER A 223 -2.46 -1.07 -1.98
CA SER A 223 -1.44 -2.10 -2.21
C SER A 223 -0.08 -1.48 -2.59
N TYR A 224 -0.08 -0.50 -3.49
CA TYR A 224 1.12 0.24 -3.86
C TYR A 224 1.64 1.12 -2.71
N LEU A 225 0.78 1.88 -2.03
CA LEU A 225 1.18 2.77 -0.93
C LEU A 225 1.81 2.00 0.23
N LEU A 226 1.23 0.87 0.63
CA LEU A 226 1.79 0.00 1.66
C LEU A 226 3.15 -0.58 1.24
N SER A 227 3.34 -0.90 -0.05
CA SER A 227 4.64 -1.32 -0.57
C SER A 227 5.69 -0.20 -0.48
N ILE A 228 5.28 1.06 -0.60
CA ILE A 228 6.13 2.23 -0.41
C ILE A 228 6.46 2.46 1.06
N LEU A 229 5.46 2.42 1.95
CA LEU A 229 5.68 2.66 3.38
C LEU A 229 6.62 1.62 3.99
N SER A 230 6.58 0.38 3.50
CA SER A 230 7.37 -0.76 4.02
C SER A 230 8.71 -1.01 3.32
N VAL A 231 9.25 0.00 2.63
CA VAL A 231 10.60 -0.06 2.03
C VAL A 231 11.64 -0.02 3.15
N VAL A 232 12.59 -0.96 3.09
CA VAL A 232 13.71 -0.98 4.01
C VAL A 232 14.87 -0.15 3.43
N PRO A 233 15.49 0.76 4.19
CA PRO A 233 16.63 1.56 3.72
C PRO A 233 17.76 0.72 3.11
N LYS A 234 18.47 1.28 2.12
CA LYS A 234 19.59 0.59 1.45
C LYS A 234 20.83 0.45 2.33
N SER A 235 20.97 1.30 3.34
CA SER A 235 22.08 1.26 4.30
C SER A 235 22.01 0.03 5.20
N ALA A 236 20.83 -0.57 5.38
CA ALA A 236 20.67 -1.77 6.18
C ALA A 236 21.28 -3.00 5.50
N LYS A 237 22.07 -3.77 6.25
CA LYS A 237 22.60 -5.07 5.81
C LYS A 237 21.48 -6.10 5.83
N LEU A 238 20.94 -6.41 4.66
CA LEU A 238 19.84 -7.36 4.51
C LEU A 238 20.34 -8.78 4.20
N PRO A 239 19.69 -9.85 4.73
CA PRO A 239 20.00 -11.24 4.37
C PRO A 239 19.79 -11.52 2.87
N SER A 240 18.83 -10.82 2.26
CA SER A 240 18.49 -10.96 0.84
C SER A 240 18.09 -9.61 0.25
N PRO A 241 18.53 -9.28 -0.98
CA PRO A 241 18.12 -8.05 -1.67
C PRO A 241 16.61 -8.01 -1.97
N ARG A 242 15.91 -9.14 -1.84
CA ARG A 242 14.45 -9.22 -2.02
C ARG A 242 13.68 -8.54 -0.91
N PHE A 243 14.23 -8.49 0.31
CA PHE A 243 13.58 -7.87 1.48
C PHE A 243 13.63 -6.35 1.48
N HIS A 244 14.18 -5.72 0.44
CA HIS A 244 14.18 -4.26 0.31
C HIS A 244 12.76 -3.69 0.14
N SER A 245 11.87 -4.41 -0.56
CA SER A 245 10.49 -3.96 -0.80
C SER A 245 9.53 -5.14 -0.96
N GLN A 246 8.31 -4.98 -0.49
CA GLN A 246 7.23 -5.93 -0.69
C GLN A 246 6.61 -5.77 -2.10
N GLN A 247 6.19 -6.87 -2.73
CA GLN A 247 5.63 -6.82 -4.09
C GLN A 247 4.11 -6.52 -4.08
N PRO A 248 3.63 -5.44 -4.69
CA PRO A 248 2.20 -5.26 -4.94
C PRO A 248 1.78 -6.10 -6.14
N LEU A 249 0.70 -6.87 -6.01
CA LEU A 249 0.08 -7.63 -7.11
C LEU A 249 -1.21 -6.98 -7.63
N TYR A 250 -1.65 -5.90 -6.98
CA TYR A 250 -2.92 -5.23 -7.23
C TYR A 250 -4.11 -6.18 -7.07
N ASN A 251 -5.07 -6.16 -7.98
CA ASN A 251 -6.27 -6.98 -7.87
C ASN A 251 -5.99 -8.44 -8.29
N ILE A 252 -6.30 -9.38 -7.40
CA ILE A 252 -6.21 -10.83 -7.62
C ILE A 252 -7.60 -11.46 -7.53
N GLY A 253 -7.93 -12.31 -8.50
CA GLY A 253 -9.17 -13.10 -8.50
C GLY A 253 -8.96 -14.61 -8.35
N LEU A 254 -10.07 -15.35 -8.22
CA LEU A 254 -10.06 -16.82 -8.14
C LEU A 254 -9.33 -17.51 -9.31
N ASN A 255 -9.35 -16.90 -10.50
CA ASN A 255 -8.72 -17.46 -11.69
C ASN A 255 -7.19 -17.51 -11.56
N GLU A 256 -6.61 -16.65 -10.71
CA GLU A 256 -5.17 -16.59 -10.48
C GLU A 256 -4.70 -17.56 -9.40
N LEU A 257 -5.60 -18.23 -8.67
CA LEU A 257 -5.23 -19.29 -7.72
C LEU A 257 -4.50 -20.45 -8.39
N SER A 258 -4.84 -20.73 -9.65
CA SER A 258 -4.18 -21.77 -10.45
C SER A 258 -2.95 -21.26 -11.18
N SER A 259 -2.62 -19.97 -11.06
CA SER A 259 -1.49 -19.36 -11.75
C SER A 259 -0.17 -19.74 -11.08
N LYS A 260 0.88 -19.87 -11.90
CA LYS A 260 2.24 -20.13 -11.41
C LYS A 260 2.79 -18.93 -10.62
N LEU A 261 2.38 -17.72 -10.98
CA LEU A 261 2.66 -16.48 -10.25
C LEU A 261 2.32 -16.61 -8.78
N LEU A 262 1.07 -16.91 -8.44
CA LEU A 262 0.63 -16.90 -7.05
C LEU A 262 1.34 -17.99 -6.25
N ASP A 263 1.52 -19.18 -6.83
CA ASP A 263 2.28 -20.27 -6.20
C ASP A 263 3.74 -19.89 -5.94
N LYS A 264 4.37 -19.15 -6.86
CA LYS A 264 5.75 -18.65 -6.72
C LYS A 264 5.86 -17.63 -5.59
N PHE A 265 4.92 -16.69 -5.49
CA PHE A 265 4.94 -15.67 -4.44
C PHE A 265 4.54 -16.24 -3.07
N GLN A 266 3.57 -17.14 -3.01
CA GLN A 266 3.16 -17.81 -1.77
C GLN A 266 4.29 -18.66 -1.17
N LYS A 267 5.12 -19.29 -2.01
CA LYS A 267 6.30 -20.05 -1.59
C LYS A 267 7.54 -19.18 -1.38
N SER A 268 7.49 -17.91 -1.74
CA SER A 268 8.63 -17.02 -1.60
C SER A 268 8.70 -16.45 -0.18
N GLU A 269 9.93 -16.24 0.31
CA GLU A 269 10.16 -15.61 1.61
C GLU A 269 9.74 -14.12 1.63
N ASN A 270 9.59 -13.50 0.45
CA ASN A 270 9.15 -12.12 0.32
C ASN A 270 7.65 -12.10 -0.01
N GLY A 271 6.82 -11.82 0.99
CA GLY A 271 5.38 -11.77 0.79
C GLY A 271 4.94 -10.67 -0.19
N TYR A 272 3.66 -10.71 -0.53
CA TYR A 272 3.03 -9.76 -1.45
C TYR A 272 1.87 -9.00 -0.80
N ILE A 273 1.43 -7.92 -1.44
CA ILE A 273 0.22 -7.18 -1.07
C ILE A 273 -0.74 -7.21 -2.25
N ALA A 274 -1.96 -7.68 -2.02
CA ALA A 274 -2.98 -7.77 -3.06
C ALA A 274 -4.34 -7.30 -2.55
N VAL A 275 -5.23 -7.04 -3.50
CA VAL A 275 -6.64 -6.70 -3.27
C VAL A 275 -7.50 -7.77 -3.92
N THR A 276 -8.64 -8.09 -3.33
CA THR A 276 -9.62 -8.98 -3.94
C THR A 276 -11.04 -8.60 -3.54
N SER A 277 -11.99 -8.88 -4.41
CA SER A 277 -13.43 -8.86 -4.10
C SER A 277 -14.00 -10.25 -3.85
N ASP A 278 -13.17 -11.30 -3.93
CA ASP A 278 -13.62 -12.69 -3.76
C ASP A 278 -13.61 -13.09 -2.28
N GLU A 279 -14.76 -12.99 -1.61
CA GLU A 279 -14.91 -13.38 -0.19
C GLU A 279 -14.50 -14.84 0.08
N ILE A 280 -14.63 -15.71 -0.92
CA ILE A 280 -14.24 -17.13 -0.85
C ILE A 280 -12.75 -17.28 -0.51
N LEU A 281 -11.93 -16.30 -0.86
CA LEU A 281 -10.51 -16.32 -0.55
C LEU A 281 -10.22 -16.18 0.95
N LYS A 282 -11.16 -15.72 1.78
CA LYS A 282 -10.97 -15.62 3.24
C LYS A 282 -10.65 -16.97 3.90
N ASP A 283 -11.16 -18.07 3.37
CA ASP A 283 -10.86 -19.40 3.92
C ASP A 283 -9.71 -20.11 3.17
N HIS A 284 -9.08 -19.44 2.20
CA HIS A 284 -8.01 -19.98 1.38
C HIS A 284 -6.60 -19.66 1.96
N PRO A 285 -5.61 -20.58 1.87
CA PRO A 285 -4.28 -20.39 2.46
C PRO A 285 -3.35 -19.39 1.74
N VAL A 286 -3.88 -18.55 0.84
CA VAL A 286 -3.04 -17.66 0.01
C VAL A 286 -2.45 -16.48 0.76
N TYR A 287 -3.02 -16.13 1.92
CA TYR A 287 -2.59 -14.99 2.69
C TYR A 287 -2.29 -15.38 4.15
N ASP A 288 -1.44 -14.60 4.78
CA ASP A 288 -1.11 -14.71 6.20
C ASP A 288 -1.91 -13.69 7.03
N VAL A 289 -2.14 -12.49 6.45
CA VAL A 289 -2.87 -11.38 7.06
C VAL A 289 -3.97 -10.88 6.12
N GLY A 290 -5.21 -10.86 6.60
CA GLY A 290 -6.37 -10.35 5.90
C GLY A 290 -6.74 -8.95 6.38
N VAL A 291 -7.12 -8.07 5.46
CA VAL A 291 -7.66 -6.74 5.76
C VAL A 291 -9.05 -6.62 5.16
N GLU A 292 -10.09 -6.65 6.00
CA GLU A 292 -11.49 -6.52 5.57
C GLU A 292 -11.87 -5.04 5.52
N ILE A 293 -12.21 -4.56 4.31
CA ILE A 293 -12.70 -3.21 4.07
C ILE A 293 -14.23 -3.26 3.92
N GLY A 294 -14.94 -3.01 5.01
CA GLY A 294 -16.40 -2.85 5.05
C GLY A 294 -16.81 -1.55 5.74
N ASP A 295 -17.93 -1.57 6.48
CA ASP A 295 -18.36 -0.43 7.31
C ASP A 295 -17.34 -0.08 8.41
N THR A 296 -16.64 -1.10 8.89
CA THR A 296 -15.49 -1.00 9.81
C THR A 296 -14.34 -1.78 9.21
N ILE A 297 -13.12 -1.35 9.49
CA ILE A 297 -11.92 -2.05 9.03
C ILE A 297 -11.48 -3.05 10.08
N LYS A 298 -11.21 -4.29 9.64
CA LYS A 298 -10.66 -5.33 10.51
C LYS A 298 -9.40 -5.91 9.88
N VAL A 299 -8.35 -6.00 10.68
CA VAL A 299 -7.12 -6.73 10.31
C VAL A 299 -7.09 -8.01 11.12
N PHE A 300 -6.79 -9.13 10.49
CA PHE A 300 -6.76 -10.43 11.16
C PHE A 300 -5.70 -11.34 10.58
N THR A 301 -5.16 -12.24 11.41
CA THR A 301 -4.31 -13.34 10.96
C THR A 301 -5.15 -14.40 10.27
N ARG A 302 -4.51 -15.34 9.57
CA ARG A 302 -5.18 -16.52 9.01
C ARG A 302 -6.03 -17.31 10.02
N GLU A 303 -5.67 -17.30 11.29
CA GLU A 303 -6.42 -17.94 12.38
C GLU A 303 -7.63 -17.11 12.84
N LYS A 304 -7.92 -16.01 12.14
CA LYS A 304 -8.98 -15.04 12.44
C LYS A 304 -8.77 -14.34 13.79
N VAL A 305 -7.51 -14.26 14.25
CA VAL A 305 -7.13 -13.44 15.42
C VAL A 305 -6.99 -11.99 14.96
N GLY A 306 -7.74 -11.09 15.60
CA GLY A 306 -7.71 -9.67 15.27
C GLY A 306 -6.36 -9.02 15.62
N ILE A 307 -5.81 -8.25 14.68
CA ILE A 307 -4.62 -7.41 14.86
C ILE A 307 -5.11 -5.98 15.04
N LYS A 308 -4.59 -5.29 16.05
CA LYS A 308 -5.01 -3.93 16.43
C LYS A 308 -3.82 -2.99 16.47
N ALA A 309 -4.09 -1.69 16.42
CA ALA A 309 -3.08 -0.66 16.65
C ALA A 309 -2.85 -0.48 18.15
N THR A 310 -1.63 -0.21 18.55
CA THR A 310 -1.33 0.17 19.95
C THR A 310 -1.80 1.60 20.20
N ILE A 311 -1.93 1.99 21.46
CA ILE A 311 -2.27 3.37 21.85
C ILE A 311 -1.19 4.34 21.35
N ARG A 312 0.07 3.90 21.39
CA ARG A 312 1.18 4.69 20.87
C ARG A 312 1.08 4.90 19.36
N ASP A 313 0.70 3.87 18.60
CA ASP A 313 0.45 3.98 17.18
C ASP A 313 -0.76 4.86 16.88
N TYR A 314 -1.80 4.84 17.73
CA TYR A 314 -2.93 5.75 17.65
C TYR A 314 -2.51 7.21 17.74
N HIS A 315 -1.67 7.57 18.72
CA HIS A 315 -1.17 8.94 18.85
C HIS A 315 -0.33 9.37 17.64
N LYS A 316 0.56 8.50 17.14
CA LYS A 316 1.32 8.77 15.90
C LYS A 316 0.38 9.00 14.72
N PHE A 317 -0.65 8.17 14.59
CA PHE A 317 -1.68 8.29 13.56
C PHE A 317 -2.40 9.64 13.65
N GLN A 318 -2.81 10.08 14.85
CA GLN A 318 -3.49 11.37 15.01
C GLN A 318 -2.61 12.54 14.57
N VAL A 319 -1.32 12.52 14.91
CA VAL A 319 -0.36 13.56 14.48
C VAL A 319 -0.22 13.57 12.96
N LEU A 320 -0.01 12.41 12.33
CA LEU A 320 0.13 12.30 10.88
C LEU A 320 -1.15 12.69 10.14
N TYR A 321 -2.30 12.21 10.62
CA TYR A 321 -3.59 12.46 10.00
C TYR A 321 -4.01 13.93 10.13
N SER A 322 -3.63 14.62 11.22
CA SER A 322 -3.89 16.05 11.37
C SER A 322 -3.25 16.92 10.28
N GLU A 323 -2.20 16.43 9.61
CA GLU A 323 -1.59 17.12 8.46
C GLU A 323 -2.43 17.01 7.18
N PHE A 324 -3.34 16.03 7.12
CA PHE A 324 -4.22 15.81 5.97
C PHE A 324 -5.59 16.48 6.09
N ILE A 325 -5.96 16.95 7.29
CA ILE A 325 -7.23 17.63 7.52
C ILE A 325 -7.13 19.07 6.98
N THR A 326 -7.55 19.26 5.73
CA THR A 326 -7.70 20.57 5.09
C THR A 326 -9.13 20.74 4.57
N GLU A 327 -9.70 21.94 4.67
CA GLU A 327 -11.04 22.27 4.15
C GLU A 327 -11.20 22.07 2.62
N ASN A 328 -10.10 21.95 1.85
CA ASN A 328 -10.11 21.61 0.42
C ASN A 328 -8.99 20.61 0.10
N LEU A 329 -9.35 19.42 -0.42
CA LEU A 329 -8.44 18.39 -0.94
C LEU A 329 -7.95 18.71 -2.36
N ASP A 330 -7.70 19.98 -2.66
CA ASP A 330 -7.03 20.31 -3.92
C ASP A 330 -5.54 20.03 -3.74
N PHE A 331 -4.94 19.19 -4.57
CA PHE A 331 -3.50 18.92 -4.48
C PHE A 331 -2.69 19.98 -5.24
N THR A 332 -1.64 20.51 -4.61
CA THR A 332 -0.62 21.30 -5.30
C THR A 332 0.67 20.51 -5.50
N ASN A 333 1.42 20.89 -6.53
CA ASN A 333 2.84 20.55 -6.65
C ASN A 333 3.62 21.86 -6.86
N ASN A 334 3.45 22.80 -5.93
CA ASN A 334 4.12 24.10 -6.00
C ASN A 334 5.62 23.96 -5.68
N SER A 335 5.99 22.90 -4.98
CA SER A 335 7.38 22.55 -4.65
C SER A 335 8.17 21.94 -5.82
N ASN A 336 7.55 21.73 -7.00
CA ASN A 336 8.19 21.14 -8.18
C ASN A 336 8.87 19.78 -7.91
N VAL A 337 8.34 19.04 -6.94
CA VAL A 337 8.88 17.73 -6.54
C VAL A 337 8.65 16.72 -7.66
N SER A 338 9.69 15.96 -7.99
CA SER A 338 9.62 14.91 -9.01
C SER A 338 9.39 13.54 -8.36
N THR A 339 8.66 12.65 -9.03
CA THR A 339 8.49 11.26 -8.56
C THR A 339 9.82 10.52 -8.43
N ASN A 340 10.84 10.91 -9.21
CA ASN A 340 12.19 10.36 -9.10
C ASN A 340 12.92 10.78 -7.80
N GLU A 341 12.46 11.82 -7.09
CA GLU A 341 12.97 12.21 -5.76
C GLU A 341 12.43 11.30 -4.64
N LEU A 342 11.49 10.39 -4.91
CA LEU A 342 11.20 9.30 -3.96
C LEU A 342 12.43 8.43 -3.70
N ASN A 343 13.32 8.29 -4.70
CA ASN A 343 14.60 7.60 -4.54
C ASN A 343 15.52 8.31 -3.54
N SER A 344 15.45 9.64 -3.47
CA SER A 344 16.29 10.45 -2.60
C SER A 344 15.77 10.57 -1.17
N ILE A 345 14.51 10.21 -0.90
CA ILE A 345 14.01 10.05 0.49
C ILE A 345 14.83 8.97 1.22
N SER A 346 15.17 7.88 0.52
CA SER A 346 15.99 6.79 1.08
C SER A 346 17.48 7.11 1.22
N SER A 347 18.01 8.09 0.47
CA SER A 347 19.44 8.44 0.47
C SER A 347 19.77 9.69 1.30
N ARG A 348 18.75 10.42 1.78
CA ARG A 348 18.92 11.62 2.62
C ARG A 348 19.16 11.31 4.10
N THR A 349 19.25 10.04 4.46
CA THR A 349 19.46 9.59 5.85
C THR A 349 20.92 9.62 6.29
N ASP A 350 21.90 9.62 5.37
CA ASP A 350 23.27 9.25 5.74
C ASP A 350 24.32 10.39 5.77
N ASP A 351 24.14 11.57 5.16
CA ASP A 351 25.25 12.56 5.11
C ASP A 351 24.91 14.06 5.17
N ASP A 352 23.64 14.50 5.09
CA ASP A 352 23.30 15.92 5.18
C ASP A 352 22.67 16.26 6.54
N GLN A 353 23.51 16.62 7.51
CA GLN A 353 23.10 17.15 8.82
C GLN A 353 22.27 18.46 8.77
N VAL A 354 21.79 18.91 7.60
CA VAL A 354 21.21 20.25 7.41
C VAL A 354 19.88 20.30 6.61
N SER A 355 19.17 19.20 6.29
CA SER A 355 17.86 19.39 5.58
C SER A 355 16.66 18.49 5.92
N ILE A 356 16.70 17.66 6.97
CA ILE A 356 15.49 17.05 7.58
C ILE A 356 15.40 17.33 9.10
N GLN A 357 16.29 18.16 9.65
CA GLN A 357 16.04 18.76 10.95
C GLN A 357 14.91 19.79 10.79
N SER A 358 13.74 19.46 11.33
CA SER A 358 12.45 20.18 11.29
C SER A 358 11.44 19.78 10.19
N SER A 359 11.20 18.49 9.96
CA SER A 359 9.83 18.14 9.58
C SER A 359 8.91 18.58 10.73
N ARG A 360 7.88 19.39 10.42
CA ARG A 360 6.86 19.78 11.40
C ARG A 360 6.25 18.56 12.09
N VAL A 361 6.15 17.45 11.36
CA VAL A 361 5.72 16.13 11.85
C VAL A 361 6.61 15.66 13.00
N ASN A 362 7.93 15.62 12.82
CA ASN A 362 8.84 15.19 13.89
C ASN A 362 8.76 16.16 15.07
N ALA A 363 8.71 17.47 14.82
CA ALA A 363 8.55 18.47 15.89
C ALA A 363 7.23 18.31 16.67
N LYS A 364 6.11 18.03 16.00
CA LYS A 364 4.79 17.76 16.62
C LYS A 364 4.79 16.45 17.41
N MET A 365 5.46 15.42 16.91
CA MET A 365 5.61 14.13 17.61
C MET A 365 6.44 14.29 18.89
N TYR A 366 7.58 14.99 18.84
CA TYR A 366 8.39 15.26 20.03
C TYR A 366 7.68 16.16 21.05
N ALA A 367 6.77 17.02 20.60
CA ALA A 367 5.99 17.89 21.47
C ALA A 367 4.79 17.19 22.14
N ASN A 368 4.49 15.92 21.81
CA ASN A 368 3.30 15.19 22.28
C ASN A 368 1.99 15.97 22.09
N ILE A 369 1.92 16.82 21.05
CA ILE A 369 0.71 17.60 20.75
C ILE A 369 -0.25 16.68 19.99
N SER A 370 -0.99 15.88 20.75
CA SER A 370 -2.07 15.06 20.23
C SER A 370 -3.28 15.95 19.97
N HIS A 371 -3.38 16.52 18.78
CA HIS A 371 -4.59 17.24 18.40
C HIS A 371 -5.78 16.29 18.41
N LYS A 372 -6.80 16.61 19.22
CA LYS A 372 -8.09 15.94 19.13
C LYS A 372 -8.68 16.23 17.76
N ILE A 373 -8.87 15.19 16.96
CA ILE A 373 -9.44 15.31 15.62
C ILE A 373 -10.95 15.51 15.80
N ASP A 374 -11.47 16.64 15.32
CA ASP A 374 -12.90 16.89 15.29
C ASP A 374 -13.57 15.89 14.33
N ASN A 375 -14.63 15.22 14.79
CA ASN A 375 -15.41 14.20 14.04
C ASN A 375 -14.65 12.91 13.67
N GLU A 376 -13.78 12.39 14.54
CA GLU A 376 -13.18 11.06 14.33
C GLU A 376 -14.22 9.91 14.31
N PRO A 377 -14.10 8.94 13.38
CA PRO A 377 -14.92 7.73 13.42
C PRO A 377 -14.77 6.96 14.73
N LEU A 378 -15.89 6.63 15.38
CA LEU A 378 -15.90 5.93 16.67
C LEU A 378 -15.14 4.59 16.66
N TRP A 379 -15.13 3.90 15.52
CA TRP A 379 -14.45 2.61 15.39
C TRP A 379 -12.91 2.74 15.46
N TRP A 380 -12.33 3.93 15.21
CA TRP A 380 -10.88 4.14 15.32
C TRP A 380 -10.38 3.88 16.74
N GLN A 381 -11.08 4.37 17.75
CA GLN A 381 -10.67 4.17 19.14
C GLN A 381 -11.21 2.86 19.72
N HIS A 382 -12.47 2.50 19.41
CA HIS A 382 -13.13 1.36 20.07
C HIS A 382 -12.75 0.00 19.48
N ASP A 383 -12.62 -0.09 18.16
CA ASP A 383 -12.45 -1.36 17.47
C ASP A 383 -11.02 -1.56 16.97
N ALA A 384 -10.40 -0.50 16.41
CA ALA A 384 -9.07 -0.57 15.82
C ALA A 384 -7.91 -0.50 16.81
N VAL A 385 -8.09 0.08 17.99
CA VAL A 385 -7.02 0.27 18.99
C VAL A 385 -7.16 -0.73 20.14
N GLU A 386 -6.02 -1.19 20.66
CA GLU A 386 -5.97 -2.03 21.85
C GLU A 386 -6.42 -1.26 23.10
N PRO A 387 -7.12 -1.91 24.05
CA PRO A 387 -7.37 -1.28 25.34
C PRO A 387 -6.05 -1.12 26.12
N VAL A 388 -5.98 -0.07 26.95
CA VAL A 388 -4.85 0.15 27.85
C VAL A 388 -4.59 -1.11 28.66
N SER A 389 -3.35 -1.60 28.66
CA SER A 389 -3.01 -2.79 29.43
C SER A 389 -3.14 -2.50 30.93
N TRP A 390 -3.45 -3.52 31.73
CA TRP A 390 -3.45 -3.37 33.19
C TRP A 390 -2.07 -2.99 33.72
N THR A 391 -1.01 -3.52 33.11
CA THR A 391 0.38 -3.21 33.48
C THR A 391 0.69 -1.74 33.27
N GLU A 392 0.29 -1.18 32.13
CA GLU A 392 0.43 0.24 31.81
C GLU A 392 -0.44 1.13 32.70
N SER A 393 -1.68 0.71 32.98
CA SER A 393 -2.58 1.42 33.92
C SER A 393 -2.00 1.50 35.33
N ILE A 394 -1.38 0.41 35.79
CA ILE A 394 -0.70 0.36 37.10
C ILE A 394 0.55 1.26 37.06
N TRP A 395 1.36 1.16 36.01
CA TRP A 395 2.59 1.96 35.87
C TRP A 395 2.30 3.46 35.77
N SER A 396 1.28 3.86 35.00
CA SER A 396 0.84 5.25 34.88
C SER A 396 0.27 5.77 36.20
N ALA A 397 -0.51 4.97 36.93
CA ALA A 397 -0.98 5.32 38.26
C ALA A 397 0.20 5.50 39.24
N PHE A 398 1.14 4.54 39.29
CA PHE A 398 2.33 4.65 40.12
C PHE A 398 3.21 5.83 39.73
N SER A 399 3.37 6.13 38.44
CA SER A 399 4.10 7.30 37.96
C SER A 399 3.42 8.58 38.40
N TRP A 400 2.09 8.67 38.29
CA TRP A 400 1.31 9.82 38.77
C TRP A 400 1.43 10.00 40.29
N PHE A 401 1.41 8.89 41.06
CA PHE A 401 1.63 8.92 42.50
C PHE A 401 3.08 9.33 42.84
N ALA A 402 4.08 8.79 42.14
CA ALA A 402 5.49 9.09 42.34
C ALA A 402 5.85 10.52 41.91
N SER A 403 5.19 11.04 40.88
CA SER A 403 5.30 12.44 40.44
C SER A 403 4.43 13.40 41.25
N ALA A 404 3.80 12.92 42.35
CA ALA A 404 2.97 13.72 43.25
C ALA A 404 1.85 14.50 42.53
N GLY A 405 1.25 13.93 41.49
CA GLY A 405 0.19 14.57 40.73
C GLY A 405 0.64 15.68 39.79
N GLN A 406 1.95 15.88 39.59
CA GLN A 406 2.44 16.52 38.37
C GLN A 406 2.15 15.56 37.21
N GLN A 407 0.94 15.64 36.67
CA GLN A 407 0.81 15.54 35.24
C GLN A 407 1.77 16.58 34.67
N LEU A 408 2.66 16.16 33.77
CA LEU A 408 3.24 17.09 32.81
C LEU A 408 2.08 17.60 31.93
N ASN A 409 1.22 18.43 32.51
CA ASN A 409 0.38 19.35 31.78
C ASN A 409 1.38 20.35 31.20
N ILE A 410 2.01 19.97 30.10
CA ILE A 410 2.52 20.94 29.17
C ILE A 410 1.27 21.71 28.77
N GLU A 411 1.11 22.91 29.32
CA GLU A 411 0.05 23.82 28.95
C GLU A 411 0.00 23.88 27.42
N GLU A 412 -1.10 23.39 26.87
CA GLU A 412 -1.41 23.37 25.45
C GLU A 412 -1.58 24.82 24.97
N GLU A 413 -0.49 25.54 24.75
CA GLU A 413 -0.49 26.61 23.76
C GLU A 413 -0.47 25.94 22.39
N SER A 414 -1.65 25.57 21.88
CA SER A 414 -1.80 25.28 20.46
C SER A 414 -1.45 26.57 19.70
N PRO A 415 -0.33 26.65 18.95
CA PRO A 415 -0.18 27.77 18.05
C PRO A 415 -1.35 27.70 17.07
N ASP A 416 -2.09 28.80 16.92
CA ASP A 416 -3.11 29.01 15.89
C ASP A 416 -2.46 28.77 14.52
N LEU A 417 -2.40 27.51 14.10
CA LEU A 417 -1.99 27.11 12.77
C LEU A 417 -3.16 27.40 11.86
N GLN A 418 -3.02 28.43 11.04
CA GLN A 418 -3.96 28.80 9.99
C GLN A 418 -4.34 27.55 9.18
N LEU A 419 -5.58 27.08 9.34
CA LEU A 419 -6.17 25.88 8.70
C LEU A 419 -6.27 25.97 7.16
N ASN A 420 -5.83 27.07 6.56
CA ASN A 420 -5.84 27.27 5.11
C ASN A 420 -4.54 26.77 4.49
N LYS A 421 -4.29 25.45 4.50
CA LYS A 421 -3.14 24.87 3.82
C LYS A 421 -3.55 23.76 2.86
N GLN A 422 -3.48 24.06 1.57
CA GLN A 422 -3.56 23.08 0.49
C GLN A 422 -2.49 21.98 0.66
N ILE A 423 -2.85 20.71 0.45
CA ILE A 423 -1.90 19.59 0.58
C ILE A 423 -0.93 19.64 -0.62
N ASP A 424 0.36 19.75 -0.34
CA ASP A 424 1.42 19.70 -1.36
C ASP A 424 2.00 18.28 -1.44
N LEU A 425 2.50 17.87 -2.61
CA LEU A 425 3.13 16.55 -2.79
C LEU A 425 4.24 16.29 -1.76
N LEU A 426 4.97 17.34 -1.37
CA LEU A 426 6.01 17.29 -0.35
C LEU A 426 5.49 16.83 1.02
N ASP A 427 4.27 17.23 1.41
CA ASP A 427 3.68 16.81 2.69
C ASP A 427 3.42 15.29 2.70
N LEU A 428 2.98 14.73 1.56
CA LEU A 428 2.83 13.28 1.40
C LEU A 428 4.18 12.54 1.49
N LEU A 429 5.23 13.12 0.91
CA LEU A 429 6.59 12.56 0.99
C LEU A 429 7.13 12.59 2.42
N HIS A 430 6.80 13.60 3.22
CA HIS A 430 7.19 13.63 4.64
C HIS A 430 6.55 12.49 5.43
N VAL A 431 5.29 12.15 5.15
CA VAL A 431 4.63 11.01 5.78
C VAL A 431 5.31 9.71 5.38
N VAL A 432 5.60 9.50 4.09
CA VAL A 432 6.38 8.33 3.64
C VAL A 432 7.75 8.27 4.32
N GLY A 433 8.46 9.39 4.38
CA GLY A 433 9.77 9.51 5.01
C GLY A 433 9.74 9.17 6.51
N TYR A 434 8.65 9.47 7.21
CA TYR A 434 8.48 9.09 8.62
C TYR A 434 8.50 7.57 8.82
N PHE A 435 7.78 6.80 7.99
CA PHE A 435 7.80 5.32 8.07
C PHE A 435 9.19 4.76 7.74
N HIS A 436 9.89 5.34 6.78
CA HIS A 436 11.27 4.94 6.46
C HIS A 436 12.22 5.24 7.61
N GLN A 437 12.10 6.42 8.25
CA GLN A 437 12.88 6.78 9.44
C GLN A 437 12.61 5.82 10.60
N LEU A 438 11.34 5.44 10.81
CA LEU A 438 10.97 4.47 11.83
C LEU A 438 11.56 3.08 11.55
N THR A 439 11.54 2.63 10.30
CA THR A 439 12.20 1.38 9.87
C THR A 439 13.70 1.44 10.10
N SER A 440 14.37 2.54 9.70
CA SER A 440 15.81 2.75 9.93
C SER A 440 16.13 2.68 11.41
N LYS A 441 15.32 3.36 12.23
CA LYS A 441 15.49 3.39 13.69
C LYS A 441 15.48 1.98 14.26
N TRP A 442 14.48 1.16 13.91
CA TRP A 442 14.40 -0.23 14.39
C TRP A 442 15.61 -1.06 13.98
N LEU A 443 16.05 -0.95 12.72
CA LEU A 443 17.21 -1.69 12.23
C LEU A 443 18.51 -1.27 12.91
N SER A 444 18.74 0.04 13.07
CA SER A 444 19.95 0.56 13.71
C SER A 444 20.02 0.21 15.19
N TYR A 445 18.91 0.35 15.94
CA TYR A 445 18.86 -0.05 17.36
C TYR A 445 19.12 -1.54 17.54
N VAL A 446 18.55 -2.39 16.68
CA VAL A 446 18.80 -3.83 16.74
C VAL A 446 20.25 -4.15 16.36
N GLU A 447 20.83 -3.50 15.35
CA GLU A 447 22.24 -3.71 14.97
C GLU A 447 23.17 -3.32 16.12
N GLU A 448 22.93 -2.18 16.78
CA GLU A 448 23.68 -1.73 17.96
C GLU A 448 23.55 -2.72 19.13
N ALA A 449 22.34 -3.15 19.47
CA ALA A 449 22.10 -4.11 20.55
C ALA A 449 22.77 -5.47 20.28
N ILE A 450 22.77 -5.92 19.02
CA ILE A 450 23.48 -7.14 18.62
C ILE A 450 25.00 -6.96 18.83
N ASP A 451 25.56 -5.84 18.37
CA ASP A 451 26.99 -5.57 18.48
C ASP A 451 27.45 -5.46 19.95
N GLU A 452 26.62 -4.89 20.83
CA GLU A 452 26.87 -4.87 22.28
C GLU A 452 26.93 -6.29 22.88
N GLU A 453 25.97 -7.16 22.55
CA GLU A 453 25.94 -8.53 23.05
C GLU A 453 27.11 -9.37 22.51
N TYR A 454 27.53 -9.16 21.26
CA TYR A 454 28.75 -9.79 20.73
C TYR A 454 29.99 -9.38 21.52
N ASN A 455 30.13 -8.09 21.84
CA ASN A 455 31.27 -7.59 22.61
C ASN A 455 31.29 -8.09 24.07
N ASN A 456 30.12 -8.37 24.64
CA ASN A 456 30.00 -8.94 25.99
C ASN A 456 30.29 -10.44 26.02
N THR A 457 29.93 -11.17 24.95
CA THR A 457 29.97 -12.64 24.91
C THR A 457 31.28 -13.17 24.34
N PHE A 458 31.88 -12.48 23.36
CA PHE A 458 33.08 -12.93 22.65
C PHE A 458 34.24 -11.95 22.85
N ASP A 459 35.45 -12.47 22.97
CA ASP A 459 36.67 -11.71 23.32
C ASP A 459 37.26 -10.95 22.10
N GLY A 460 36.40 -10.37 21.25
CA GLY A 460 36.75 -9.43 20.18
C GLY A 460 37.46 -10.02 18.95
N SER A 461 37.40 -11.33 18.71
CA SER A 461 37.93 -11.91 17.46
C SER A 461 36.89 -11.82 16.33
N GLU A 462 37.26 -11.23 15.18
CA GLU A 462 36.36 -11.07 14.01
C GLU A 462 35.85 -12.44 13.47
N ASP A 463 36.60 -13.52 13.72
CA ASP A 463 36.24 -14.87 13.31
C ASP A 463 35.08 -15.46 14.15
N ASP A 464 34.91 -15.05 15.42
CA ASP A 464 33.82 -15.54 16.28
C ASP A 464 32.45 -14.94 15.92
N GLN A 465 32.43 -13.71 15.41
CA GLN A 465 31.20 -13.01 14.97
C GLN A 465 30.57 -13.63 13.71
N LEU A 466 31.36 -14.38 12.93
CA LEU A 466 30.90 -15.05 11.71
C LEU A 466 30.38 -16.47 11.95
N ILE A 467 30.66 -17.05 13.11
CA ILE A 467 30.40 -18.47 13.40
C ILE A 467 29.29 -18.64 14.45
N ASN A 468 29.26 -17.78 15.47
CA ASN A 468 28.36 -17.95 16.61
C ASN A 468 27.19 -16.97 16.52
N LYS A 469 25.98 -17.48 16.76
CA LYS A 469 24.78 -16.65 16.91
C LYS A 469 24.63 -16.21 18.36
N VAL A 470 23.95 -15.08 18.56
CA VAL A 470 23.72 -14.48 19.89
C VAL A 470 22.26 -14.64 20.30
N GLU A 471 22.03 -14.83 21.59
CA GLU A 471 20.72 -14.67 22.23
C GLU A 471 20.51 -13.19 22.56
N LEU A 472 19.66 -12.51 21.80
CA LEU A 472 19.45 -11.08 21.94
C LEU A 472 18.47 -10.78 23.06
N HIS A 473 18.91 -10.00 24.04
CA HIS A 473 18.09 -9.57 25.17
C HIS A 473 17.74 -8.09 25.04
N LEU A 474 16.46 -7.77 24.88
CA LEU A 474 15.98 -6.40 24.76
C LEU A 474 15.16 -6.01 25.99
N SER A 475 15.46 -4.85 26.56
CA SER A 475 14.72 -4.28 27.67
C SER A 475 13.47 -3.54 27.21
N TYR A 476 12.58 -3.23 28.17
CA TYR A 476 11.41 -2.40 27.87
C TYR A 476 11.79 -0.96 27.51
N GLN A 477 12.93 -0.48 27.98
CA GLN A 477 13.42 0.84 27.59
C GLN A 477 13.82 0.87 26.12
N ASP A 478 14.47 -0.19 25.64
CA ASP A 478 14.85 -0.32 24.22
C ASP A 478 13.61 -0.32 23.32
N MET A 479 12.53 -1.00 23.73
CA MET A 479 11.25 -0.92 23.03
C MET A 479 10.67 0.49 23.00
N ILE A 480 10.73 1.22 24.12
CA ILE A 480 10.24 2.60 24.20
C ILE A 480 11.05 3.50 23.27
N ASP A 481 12.36 3.32 23.23
CA ASP A 481 13.29 4.08 22.41
C ASP A 481 13.11 3.74 20.93
N MET A 482 12.79 2.49 20.60
CA MET A 482 12.32 2.09 19.27
C MET A 482 10.90 2.58 18.93
N GLU A 483 10.24 3.35 19.79
CA GLU A 483 8.85 3.80 19.57
C GLU A 483 7.81 2.67 19.51
N LEU A 484 8.11 1.50 20.05
CA LEU A 484 7.17 0.40 20.22
C LEU A 484 6.51 0.46 21.61
N ASP A 485 5.42 -0.29 21.79
CA ASP A 485 4.76 -0.44 23.08
C ASP A 485 5.24 -1.71 23.81
N PRO A 486 6.00 -1.60 24.91
CA PRO A 486 6.48 -2.77 25.65
C PRO A 486 5.38 -3.55 26.37
N TYR A 487 4.19 -2.96 26.54
CA TYR A 487 3.06 -3.60 27.19
C TYR A 487 2.11 -4.29 26.21
N SER A 488 2.28 -4.05 24.91
CA SER A 488 1.52 -4.74 23.86
C SER A 488 2.21 -6.05 23.48
N GLN A 489 1.49 -7.16 23.63
CA GLN A 489 1.97 -8.47 23.16
C GLN A 489 2.18 -8.48 21.65
N GLN A 490 1.41 -7.69 20.89
CA GLN A 490 1.55 -7.58 19.43
C GLN A 490 2.89 -6.93 19.06
N ASP A 491 3.31 -5.88 19.76
CA ASP A 491 4.58 -5.20 19.50
C ASP A 491 5.80 -6.02 19.93
N VAL A 492 5.69 -6.74 21.06
CA VAL A 492 6.73 -7.68 21.48
C VAL A 492 6.89 -8.80 20.45
N GLN A 493 5.78 -9.39 19.98
CA GLN A 493 5.82 -10.45 18.98
C GLN A 493 6.33 -9.93 17.63
N PHE A 494 5.90 -8.73 17.22
CA PHE A 494 6.41 -8.06 16.02
C PHE A 494 7.92 -7.90 16.09
N LEU A 495 8.46 -7.38 17.18
CA LEU A 495 9.90 -7.17 17.34
C LEU A 495 10.68 -8.48 17.26
N LYS A 496 10.20 -9.54 17.92
CA LYS A 496 10.82 -10.87 17.85
C LYS A 496 10.85 -11.40 16.41
N GLU A 497 9.72 -11.36 15.70
CA GLU A 497 9.66 -11.80 14.29
C GLU A 497 10.51 -10.91 13.37
N PHE A 498 10.55 -9.61 13.63
CA PHE A 498 11.32 -8.64 12.85
C PHE A 498 12.82 -8.92 12.97
N VAL A 499 13.34 -9.08 14.18
CA VAL A 499 14.75 -9.43 14.41
C VAL A 499 15.08 -10.78 13.77
N MET A 500 14.22 -11.79 13.96
CA MET A 500 14.45 -13.11 13.37
C MET A 500 14.41 -13.09 11.84
N LEU A 501 13.65 -12.19 11.20
CA LEU A 501 13.59 -12.09 9.75
C LEU A 501 14.82 -11.39 9.17
N TYR A 502 15.24 -10.27 9.77
CA TYR A 502 16.30 -9.41 9.22
C TYR A 502 17.70 -9.77 9.71
N PHE A 503 17.82 -10.46 10.84
CA PHE A 503 19.09 -10.79 11.48
C PHE A 503 19.24 -12.30 11.79
N GLN A 504 18.51 -13.18 11.09
CA GLN A 504 18.59 -14.64 11.26
C GLN A 504 20.00 -15.22 11.21
N ASP A 505 20.91 -14.58 10.48
CA ASP A 505 22.30 -15.04 10.32
C ASP A 505 23.12 -14.78 11.59
N ARG A 506 22.73 -13.79 12.40
CA ARG A 506 23.46 -13.31 13.59
C ARG A 506 22.77 -13.62 14.92
N VAL A 507 21.46 -13.84 14.92
CA VAL A 507 20.63 -13.99 16.12
C VAL A 507 19.97 -15.38 16.16
N GLU A 508 20.06 -16.06 17.31
CA GLU A 508 19.43 -17.38 17.52
C GLU A 508 18.04 -17.25 18.15
N SER A 509 17.92 -16.42 19.18
CA SER A 509 16.69 -16.19 19.92
C SER A 509 16.59 -14.73 20.36
N VAL A 510 15.36 -14.27 20.62
CA VAL A 510 15.09 -12.89 21.07
C VAL A 510 14.18 -12.95 22.28
N ASP A 511 14.67 -12.41 23.39
CA ASP A 511 13.91 -12.25 24.61
C ASP A 511 13.74 -10.79 24.98
N VAL A 512 12.50 -10.45 25.32
CA VAL A 512 12.06 -9.09 25.63
C VAL A 512 11.54 -9.11 27.06
N GLY A 513 12.18 -8.37 27.95
CA GLY A 513 11.81 -8.42 29.36
C GLY A 513 12.75 -7.69 30.30
N TYR A 514 12.42 -7.75 31.60
CA TYR A 514 13.32 -7.30 32.65
C TYR A 514 14.40 -8.34 32.90
N ASN A 515 15.65 -7.97 32.63
CA ASN A 515 16.80 -8.77 33.00
C ASN A 515 17.02 -8.67 34.51
N LEU A 516 16.48 -9.62 35.28
CA LEU A 516 16.71 -9.74 36.72
C LEU A 516 18.14 -10.22 37.06
N SER A 517 18.92 -10.59 36.05
CA SER A 517 20.30 -11.09 36.20
C SER A 517 21.27 -10.04 36.75
N ASN A 518 20.99 -8.73 36.60
CA ASN A 518 21.83 -7.64 37.12
C ASN A 518 21.37 -7.05 38.47
N ILE A 519 20.35 -7.62 39.12
CA ILE A 519 19.83 -7.12 40.42
C ILE A 519 20.50 -7.82 41.64
N CYS A 520 21.39 -8.78 41.41
CA CYS A 520 22.22 -9.38 42.47
C CYS A 520 23.71 -9.06 42.22
N CYS A 521 24.10 -7.82 42.52
CA CYS A 521 25.49 -7.46 42.84
C CYS A 521 25.66 -7.32 44.35
#